data_AF-A0AAV0NKP4-F1
#
_entry.id   AF-A0AAV0NKP4-F1
#
_cell.length_a   1.000
_cell.length_b   1.000
_cell.length_c   1.000
_cell.angle_alpha   90.00
_cell.angle_beta   90.00
_cell.angle_gamma   90.00
#
_symmetry.space_group_name_H-M   'P 1'
#
loop_
_entity.id
_entity.type
_entity.pdbx_description
1 polymer ?
#
loop_
_entity_poly.entity_id
_entity_poly.type
_entity_poly.pdbx_seq_one_letter_code
_entity_poly.pdbx_strand_id
1 'polypeptide(L)'
;MRRTLTSFPRRLLASAREFSTSSEKIVASVLFERLPVVVPKIEPSVYAFQEFSFRWQQQYSRRYPDEFLNKSNSRAQGEYQMEYVPAPRTTEADKANDRKRLYLLLYGKLHGSSDGKLVWHFPQKVYDSEDTLRKCAETALQSVLGDLSHTYFVGNAPMCHLAVQPAEKAPELGYKQFFFKSQVIATNKFKIGKCQDFVWVTKDELLEFFPEHAEFLNKMIIS
;
A
#
# COMPACT_ATOMS: atom_id res chain seq x y z
N MET A 1 -17.61 11.35 -64.52
CA MET A 1 -17.73 10.12 -63.68
C MET A 1 -16.41 9.39 -63.66
N ARG A 2 -16.10 8.71 -62.54
CA ARG A 2 -14.88 7.94 -62.19
C ARG A 2 -13.86 8.68 -61.32
N ARG A 3 -14.06 8.58 -60.00
CA ARG A 3 -13.01 8.70 -58.98
C ARG A 3 -12.59 7.28 -58.61
N THR A 4 -11.31 6.97 -58.75
CA THR A 4 -10.70 5.71 -58.32
C THR A 4 -10.34 5.82 -56.84
N LEU A 5 -10.88 4.93 -56.01
CA LEU A 5 -10.49 4.76 -54.61
C LEU A 5 -9.41 3.69 -54.55
N THR A 6 -8.18 4.07 -54.23
CA THR A 6 -7.09 3.15 -53.90
C THR A 6 -7.26 2.70 -52.45
N SER A 7 -7.53 1.41 -52.24
CA SER A 7 -7.56 0.79 -50.92
C SER A 7 -6.13 0.46 -50.48
N PHE A 8 -5.71 0.98 -49.33
CA PHE A 8 -4.48 0.55 -48.67
C PHE A 8 -4.77 -0.71 -47.84
N PRO A 9 -3.96 -1.79 -47.94
CA PRO A 9 -4.13 -2.94 -47.08
C PRO A 9 -3.67 -2.61 -45.66
N ARG A 10 -4.60 -2.72 -44.70
CA ARG A 10 -4.34 -2.60 -43.27
C ARG A 10 -3.47 -3.78 -42.83
N ARG A 11 -2.16 -3.55 -42.67
CA ARG A 11 -1.24 -4.52 -42.07
C ARG A 11 -1.69 -4.79 -40.63
N LEU A 12 -2.27 -5.97 -40.39
CA LEU A 12 -2.44 -6.49 -39.04
C LEU A 12 -1.06 -6.87 -38.52
N LEU A 13 -0.46 -6.01 -37.69
CA LEU A 13 0.67 -6.40 -36.85
C LEU A 13 0.14 -7.37 -35.79
N ALA A 14 0.11 -8.66 -36.13
CA ALA A 14 0.13 -9.71 -35.13
C ALA A 14 1.48 -9.61 -34.42
N SER A 15 1.52 -8.88 -33.31
CA SER A 15 2.61 -8.98 -32.35
C SER A 15 2.63 -10.43 -31.87
N ALA A 16 3.59 -11.20 -32.36
CA ALA A 16 3.90 -12.50 -31.81
C ALA A 16 4.24 -12.28 -30.34
N ARG A 17 3.36 -12.74 -29.45
CA ARG A 17 3.67 -12.85 -28.02
C ARG A 17 4.74 -13.93 -27.91
N GLU A 18 5.98 -13.50 -27.70
CA GLU A 18 7.04 -14.39 -27.25
C GLU A 18 6.65 -14.89 -25.86
N PHE A 19 6.22 -16.16 -25.79
CA PHE A 19 5.91 -16.84 -24.53
C PHE A 19 7.21 -17.45 -24.00
N SER A 20 7.63 -17.06 -22.80
CA SER A 20 8.75 -17.72 -22.12
C SER A 20 8.37 -19.16 -21.78
N THR A 21 9.21 -20.11 -22.17
CA THR A 21 9.02 -21.56 -21.99
C THR A 21 9.53 -22.10 -20.64
N SER A 22 9.94 -21.23 -19.69
CA SER A 22 10.34 -21.70 -18.37
C SER A 22 9.12 -22.03 -17.51
N SER A 23 9.11 -23.23 -16.93
CA SER A 23 8.04 -23.78 -16.08
C SER A 23 8.05 -23.18 -14.67
N GLU A 24 8.30 -21.89 -14.55
CA GLU A 24 8.36 -21.19 -13.26
C GLU A 24 6.95 -20.87 -12.80
N LYS A 25 6.61 -21.28 -11.57
CA LYS A 25 5.31 -20.97 -10.98
C LYS A 25 5.21 -19.47 -10.71
N ILE A 26 4.03 -18.90 -10.97
CA ILE A 26 3.77 -17.50 -10.70
C ILE A 26 3.02 -17.41 -9.37
N VAL A 27 3.44 -16.49 -8.49
CA VAL A 27 2.80 -16.24 -7.21
C VAL A 27 2.37 -14.78 -7.15
N ALA A 28 1.10 -14.53 -6.85
CA ALA A 28 0.60 -13.20 -6.58
C ALA A 28 0.61 -12.97 -5.06
N SER A 29 1.27 -11.91 -4.61
CA SER A 29 1.38 -11.52 -3.22
C SER A 29 0.88 -10.10 -3.01
N VAL A 30 0.33 -9.82 -1.82
CA VAL A 30 -0.33 -8.55 -1.52
C VAL A 30 0.37 -7.86 -0.36
N LEU A 31 0.91 -6.67 -0.63
CA LEU A 31 1.30 -5.71 0.39
C LEU A 31 0.04 -4.97 0.83
N PHE A 32 -0.52 -5.36 1.98
CA PHE A 32 -1.69 -4.71 2.55
C PHE A 32 -1.26 -3.69 3.60
N GLU A 33 -1.52 -2.40 3.32
CA GLU A 33 -1.06 -1.28 4.14
C GLU A 33 -2.22 -0.41 4.68
N ARG A 34 -2.00 0.20 5.85
CA ARG A 34 -2.78 1.31 6.38
C ARG A 34 -2.03 2.59 6.12
N LEU A 35 -2.71 3.61 5.61
CA LEU A 35 -2.11 4.93 5.42
C LEU A 35 -2.04 5.69 6.75
N PRO A 36 -0.99 6.50 6.96
CA PRO A 36 -0.91 7.35 8.14
C PRO A 36 -2.06 8.36 8.14
N VAL A 37 -2.82 8.39 9.24
CA VAL A 37 -3.97 9.30 9.40
C VAL A 37 -3.54 10.70 9.85
N VAL A 38 -2.38 10.80 10.50
CA VAL A 38 -1.84 12.05 11.05
C VAL A 38 -0.52 12.37 10.36
N VAL A 39 -0.35 13.65 10.00
CA VAL A 39 0.90 14.16 9.42
C VAL A 39 2.06 13.94 10.40
N PRO A 40 3.23 13.45 9.94
CA PRO A 40 4.39 13.24 10.79
C PRO A 40 4.87 14.55 11.43
N LYS A 41 5.59 14.44 12.55
CA LYS A 41 6.19 15.60 13.21
C LYS A 41 7.23 16.22 12.30
N ILE A 42 7.12 17.53 12.12
CA ILE A 42 8.08 18.33 11.38
C ILE A 42 9.34 18.50 12.24
N GLU A 43 10.51 18.49 11.60
CA GLU A 43 11.78 18.81 12.26
C GLU A 43 11.75 20.21 12.91
N PRO A 44 12.31 20.41 14.10
CA PRO A 44 12.26 21.70 14.80
C PRO A 44 12.84 22.87 14.00
N SER A 45 13.86 22.61 13.18
CA SER A 45 14.46 23.63 12.29
C SER A 45 13.50 24.07 11.18
N VAL A 46 12.78 23.13 10.57
CA VAL A 46 11.77 23.40 9.54
C VAL A 46 10.59 24.15 10.14
N TYR A 47 10.16 23.75 11.34
CA TYR A 47 9.13 24.47 12.08
C TYR A 47 9.55 25.91 12.41
N ALA A 48 10.76 26.11 12.94
CA ALA A 48 11.28 27.44 13.25
C ALA A 48 11.36 28.34 11.99
N PHE A 49 11.78 27.77 10.86
CA PHE A 49 11.79 28.48 9.59
C PHE A 49 10.38 28.83 9.10
N GLN A 50 9.41 27.92 9.24
CA GLN A 50 8.01 28.19 8.89
C GLN A 50 7.41 29.31 9.75
N GLU A 51 7.63 29.30 11.06
CA GLU A 51 7.20 30.38 11.94
C GLU A 51 7.87 31.71 11.59
N PHE A 52 9.17 31.70 11.33
CA PHE A 52 9.91 32.89 10.88
C PHE A 52 9.33 33.42 9.56
N SER A 53 9.15 32.55 8.57
CA SER A 53 8.59 32.91 7.26
C SER A 53 7.16 33.45 7.39
N PHE A 54 6.34 32.86 8.26
CA PHE A 54 4.99 33.35 8.55
C PHE A 54 5.04 34.76 9.14
N ARG A 55 5.87 35.00 10.16
CA ARG A 55 6.03 36.34 10.77
C ARG A 55 6.57 37.38 9.79
N TRP A 56 7.56 37.00 8.99
CA TRP A 56 8.11 37.83 7.94
C TRP A 56 7.01 38.21 6.93
N GLN A 57 6.24 37.23 6.48
CA GLN A 57 5.13 37.46 5.57
C GLN A 57 4.08 38.40 6.17
N GLN A 58 3.74 38.29 7.46
CA GLN A 58 2.79 39.21 8.10
C GLN A 58 3.29 40.66 8.13
N GLN A 59 4.61 40.87 8.21
CA GLN A 59 5.20 42.22 8.21
C GLN A 59 5.12 42.89 6.83
N TYR A 60 5.37 42.13 5.77
CA TYR A 60 5.52 42.68 4.41
C TYR A 60 4.31 42.42 3.50
N SER A 61 3.35 41.58 3.92
CA SER A 61 2.14 41.35 3.14
C SER A 61 1.23 42.58 3.13
N ARG A 62 0.45 42.69 2.05
CA ARG A 62 -0.62 43.66 1.96
C ARG A 62 -1.59 43.44 3.12
N ARG A 63 -1.77 44.45 3.96
CA ARG A 63 -2.79 44.43 5.01
C ARG A 63 -4.17 44.52 4.36
N TYR A 64 -5.03 43.56 4.66
CA TYR A 64 -6.44 43.61 4.26
C TYR A 64 -7.20 44.58 5.17
N PRO A 65 -8.16 45.36 4.65
CA PRO A 65 -9.00 46.22 5.47
C PRO A 65 -9.78 45.40 6.50
N ASP A 66 -9.80 45.87 7.75
CA ASP A 66 -10.50 45.18 8.85
C ASP A 66 -12.01 45.06 8.59
N GLU A 67 -12.61 46.02 7.87
CA GLU A 67 -14.02 45.97 7.45
C GLU A 67 -14.35 44.72 6.62
N PHE A 68 -13.39 44.26 5.79
CA PHE A 68 -13.57 43.07 4.97
C PHE A 68 -13.54 41.80 5.82
N LEU A 69 -12.62 41.72 6.80
CA LEU A 69 -12.46 40.56 7.67
C LEU A 69 -13.57 40.47 8.73
N ASN A 70 -13.95 41.60 9.33
CA ASN A 70 -14.88 41.64 10.47
C ASN A 70 -16.35 41.51 10.08
N LYS A 71 -16.68 41.47 8.77
CA LYS A 71 -18.06 41.30 8.30
C LYS A 71 -18.71 40.02 8.81
N SER A 72 -17.92 38.97 9.06
CA SER A 72 -18.36 37.68 9.59
C SER A 72 -18.68 37.69 11.09
N ASN A 73 -18.11 38.62 11.87
CA ASN A 73 -18.31 38.70 13.32
C ASN A 73 -19.73 39.12 13.72
N SER A 74 -20.54 39.57 12.75
CA SER A 74 -21.97 39.85 12.92
C SER A 74 -22.83 38.58 13.02
N ARG A 75 -22.29 37.41 12.65
CA ARG A 75 -23.00 36.13 12.74
C ARG A 75 -22.87 35.59 14.16
N ALA A 76 -24.00 35.23 14.77
CA ALA A 76 -24.02 34.58 16.07
C ALA A 76 -23.07 33.36 16.05
N GLN A 77 -22.20 33.26 17.07
CA GLN A 77 -21.41 32.04 17.30
C GLN A 77 -22.39 30.88 17.49
N GLY A 78 -22.09 29.73 16.88
CA GLY A 78 -22.97 28.56 16.93
C GLY A 78 -23.28 28.14 18.37
N GLU A 79 -24.40 27.43 18.55
CA GLU A 79 -24.90 26.99 19.87
C GLU A 79 -23.90 26.11 20.64
N TYR A 80 -22.97 25.47 19.93
CA TYR A 80 -21.88 24.70 20.53
C TYR A 80 -20.74 25.60 20.99
N GLN A 81 -20.63 25.77 22.31
CA GLN A 81 -19.58 26.54 23.00
C GLN A 81 -18.30 25.73 23.29
N MET A 82 -18.18 24.52 22.74
CA MET A 82 -16.99 23.71 22.93
C MET A 82 -15.97 24.05 21.83
N GLU A 83 -14.83 24.58 22.24
CA GLU A 83 -13.69 24.77 21.34
C GLU A 83 -13.18 23.39 20.87
N TYR A 84 -12.92 23.27 19.57
CA TYR A 84 -12.38 22.03 19.02
C TYR A 84 -10.95 21.83 19.51
N VAL A 85 -10.76 20.87 20.41
CA VAL A 85 -9.44 20.42 20.84
C VAL A 85 -9.15 19.06 20.18
N PRO A 86 -8.17 18.98 19.26
CA PRO A 86 -7.82 17.71 18.64
C PRO A 86 -7.26 16.74 19.69
N ALA A 87 -7.58 15.45 19.53
CA ALA A 87 -7.02 14.40 20.37
C ALA A 87 -5.48 14.36 20.28
N PRO A 88 -4.78 13.97 21.36
CA PRO A 88 -3.33 13.86 21.34
C PRO A 88 -2.88 12.82 20.29
N ARG A 89 -1.72 13.09 19.67
CA ARG A 89 -1.14 12.19 18.64
C ARG A 89 -0.77 10.81 19.17
N THR A 90 -0.41 10.71 20.45
CA THR A 90 -0.05 9.44 21.10
C THR A 90 -1.29 8.85 21.76
N THR A 91 -1.69 7.68 21.28
CA THR A 91 -2.82 6.92 21.80
C THR A 91 -2.38 6.01 22.96
N GLU A 92 -3.35 5.46 23.68
CA GLU A 92 -3.09 4.44 24.70
C GLU A 92 -2.47 3.16 24.10
N ALA A 93 -2.85 2.82 22.86
CA ALA A 93 -2.29 1.69 22.12
C ALA A 93 -0.79 1.89 21.81
N ASP A 94 -0.37 3.12 21.51
CA ASP A 94 1.05 3.43 21.28
C ASP A 94 1.86 3.25 22.57
N LYS A 95 1.28 3.63 23.72
CA LYS A 95 1.92 3.42 25.04
C LYS A 95 2.00 1.95 25.43
N ALA A 96 0.99 1.16 25.06
CA ALA A 96 0.95 -0.29 25.29
C ALA A 96 1.83 -1.09 24.29
N ASN A 97 2.44 -0.41 23.30
CA ASN A 97 3.17 -1.03 22.19
C ASN A 97 2.34 -2.11 21.48
N ASP A 98 1.04 -1.86 21.35
CA ASP A 98 0.13 -2.73 20.62
C ASP A 98 0.59 -2.82 19.16
N ARG A 99 0.87 -4.04 18.67
CA ARG A 99 1.38 -4.34 17.32
C ARG A 99 0.31 -4.15 16.22
N LYS A 100 -0.41 -3.02 16.23
CA LYS A 100 -1.48 -2.65 15.29
C LYS A 100 -1.01 -1.55 14.33
N ARG A 101 0.09 -1.81 13.63
CA ARG A 101 0.81 -0.86 12.76
C ARG A 101 0.36 -0.89 11.29
N LEU A 102 1.25 -0.52 10.36
CA LEU A 102 0.94 -0.13 8.97
C LEU A 102 0.77 -1.33 8.04
N TYR A 103 1.66 -2.33 8.08
CA TYR A 103 1.67 -3.45 7.13
C TYR A 103 1.17 -4.75 7.75
N LEU A 104 0.33 -5.50 7.06
CA LEU A 104 -0.15 -6.80 7.54
C LEU A 104 0.81 -7.94 7.16
N LEU A 105 1.25 -8.71 8.17
CA LEU A 105 1.93 -9.99 8.02
C LEU A 105 1.09 -11.13 8.59
N LEU A 106 1.20 -12.29 7.95
CA LEU A 106 0.52 -13.52 8.35
C LEU A 106 1.55 -14.57 8.78
N TYR A 107 1.21 -15.33 9.81
CA TYR A 107 1.96 -16.51 10.21
C TYR A 107 1.28 -17.76 9.64
N GLY A 108 1.97 -18.45 8.74
CA GLY A 108 1.37 -19.54 7.99
C GLY A 108 2.35 -20.35 7.15
N LYS A 109 1.79 -21.29 6.39
CA LYS A 109 2.54 -22.10 5.43
C LYS A 109 2.80 -21.28 4.18
N LEU A 110 4.07 -21.00 3.93
CA LEU A 110 4.53 -20.31 2.72
C LEU A 110 4.63 -21.28 1.53
N HIS A 111 4.19 -20.84 0.35
CA HIS A 111 4.47 -21.54 -0.89
C HIS A 111 5.97 -21.46 -1.21
N GLY A 112 6.62 -22.60 -1.45
CA GLY A 112 8.08 -22.69 -1.65
C GLY A 112 8.88 -23.09 -0.41
N SER A 113 8.26 -23.14 0.78
CA SER A 113 8.89 -23.73 1.97
C SER A 113 8.79 -25.25 1.90
N SER A 114 9.90 -25.92 1.58
CA SER A 114 9.97 -27.39 1.47
C SER A 114 9.75 -28.12 2.81
N ASP A 115 9.93 -27.41 3.93
CA ASP A 115 10.08 -28.02 5.26
C ASP A 115 8.80 -27.96 6.11
N GLY A 116 7.69 -27.44 5.57
CA GLY A 116 6.44 -27.26 6.30
C GLY A 116 6.52 -26.29 7.49
N LYS A 117 7.67 -25.61 7.66
CA LYS A 117 7.91 -24.60 8.69
C LYS A 117 7.03 -23.38 8.44
N LEU A 118 6.43 -22.90 9.52
CA LEU A 118 5.60 -21.71 9.52
C LEU A 118 6.52 -20.49 9.56
N VAL A 119 6.36 -19.62 8.57
CA VAL A 119 7.18 -18.43 8.39
C VAL A 119 6.24 -17.23 8.26
N TRP A 120 6.71 -16.06 8.71
CA TRP A 120 5.99 -14.81 8.47
C TRP A 120 6.01 -14.49 6.98
N HIS A 121 4.86 -14.18 6.41
CA HIS A 121 4.76 -13.86 4.99
C HIS A 121 3.60 -12.92 4.68
N PHE A 122 3.64 -12.32 3.50
CA PHE A 122 2.52 -11.54 2.96
C PHE A 122 1.38 -12.45 2.50
N PRO A 123 0.11 -12.00 2.53
CA PRO A 123 -0.98 -12.71 1.87
C PRO A 123 -0.60 -13.03 0.41
N GLN A 124 -0.53 -14.31 0.06
CA GLN A 124 -0.09 -14.74 -1.26
C GLN A 124 -0.87 -15.95 -1.74
N LYS A 125 -0.96 -16.10 -3.06
CA LYS A 125 -1.62 -17.21 -3.73
C LYS A 125 -0.85 -17.58 -5.00
N VAL A 126 -0.73 -18.87 -5.25
CA VAL A 126 -0.18 -19.39 -6.51
C VAL A 126 -1.18 -19.10 -7.62
N TYR A 127 -0.70 -18.60 -8.74
CA TYR A 127 -1.52 -18.37 -9.91
C TYR A 127 -1.79 -19.70 -10.61
N ASP A 128 -3.05 -20.08 -10.71
CA ASP A 128 -3.47 -21.32 -11.36
C ASP A 128 -4.32 -21.01 -12.60
N SER A 129 -5.55 -20.52 -12.40
CA SER A 129 -6.55 -20.38 -13.47
C SER A 129 -7.38 -19.09 -13.39
N GLU A 130 -6.92 -18.07 -12.67
CA GLU A 130 -7.62 -16.79 -12.59
C GLU A 130 -7.50 -15.96 -13.87
N ASP A 131 -8.49 -15.11 -14.15
CA ASP A 131 -8.50 -14.26 -15.34
C ASP A 131 -7.33 -13.26 -15.39
N THR A 132 -6.97 -12.70 -14.23
CA THR A 132 -5.90 -11.70 -14.10
C THR A 132 -5.11 -11.92 -12.82
N LEU A 133 -3.83 -11.56 -12.84
CA LEU A 133 -2.96 -11.61 -11.66
C LEU A 133 -3.50 -10.75 -10.51
N ARG A 134 -4.14 -9.62 -10.82
CA ARG A 134 -4.83 -8.79 -9.84
C ARG A 134 -5.95 -9.54 -9.14
N LYS A 135 -6.81 -10.25 -9.89
CA LYS A 135 -7.92 -11.03 -9.33
C LYS A 135 -7.41 -12.20 -8.48
N CYS A 136 -6.28 -12.79 -8.85
CA CYS A 136 -5.58 -13.78 -8.01
C CYS A 136 -5.12 -13.16 -6.67
N ALA A 137 -4.55 -11.96 -6.71
CA ALA A 137 -4.15 -11.20 -5.52
C ALA A 137 -5.35 -10.78 -4.64
N GLU A 138 -6.44 -10.32 -5.26
CA GLU A 138 -7.71 -10.01 -4.57
C GLU A 138 -8.26 -11.25 -3.87
N THR A 139 -8.28 -12.40 -4.54
CA THR A 139 -8.72 -13.67 -3.96
C THR A 139 -7.81 -14.11 -2.80
N ALA A 140 -6.50 -13.88 -2.91
CA ALA A 140 -5.55 -14.15 -1.84
C ALA A 140 -5.90 -13.35 -0.58
N LEU A 141 -6.12 -12.04 -0.73
CA LEU A 141 -6.50 -11.17 0.37
C LEU A 141 -7.90 -11.49 0.91
N GLN A 142 -8.85 -11.80 0.03
CA GLN A 142 -10.21 -12.20 0.41
C GLN A 142 -10.21 -13.50 1.23
N SER A 143 -9.31 -14.43 0.93
CA SER A 143 -9.21 -15.68 1.71
C SER A 143 -8.82 -15.44 3.18
N VAL A 144 -8.12 -14.34 3.45
CA VAL A 144 -7.61 -13.95 4.78
C VAL A 144 -8.60 -13.03 5.49
N LEU A 145 -9.14 -12.02 4.80
CA LEU A 145 -10.05 -11.02 5.39
C LEU A 145 -11.53 -11.46 5.36
N GLY A 146 -11.89 -12.41 4.50
CA GLY A 146 -13.26 -12.81 4.19
C GLY A 146 -13.97 -11.83 3.25
N ASP A 147 -13.91 -10.53 3.56
CA ASP A 147 -14.53 -9.45 2.80
C ASP A 147 -13.50 -8.41 2.33
N LEU A 148 -13.67 -7.92 1.10
CA LEU A 148 -12.82 -6.91 0.44
C LEU A 148 -13.45 -5.51 0.41
N SER A 149 -14.65 -5.33 0.96
CA SER A 149 -15.41 -4.06 0.92
C SER A 149 -14.63 -2.80 1.38
N HIS A 150 -13.72 -2.97 2.35
CA HIS A 150 -12.92 -1.87 2.91
C HIS A 150 -11.47 -1.83 2.41
N THR A 151 -11.20 -2.50 1.29
CA THR A 151 -9.86 -2.60 0.69
C THR A 151 -9.83 -1.96 -0.69
N TYR A 152 -8.70 -1.36 -1.04
CA TYR A 152 -8.49 -0.75 -2.35
C TYR A 152 -7.19 -1.20 -2.98
N PHE A 153 -7.29 -1.88 -4.12
CA PHE A 153 -6.13 -2.23 -4.93
C PHE A 153 -5.75 -1.06 -5.84
N VAL A 154 -4.52 -0.59 -5.71
CA VAL A 154 -4.03 0.65 -6.36
C VAL A 154 -4.03 0.55 -7.89
N GLY A 155 -3.78 -0.64 -8.45
CA GLY A 155 -3.70 -0.83 -9.90
C GLY A 155 -3.76 -2.29 -10.34
N ASN A 156 -3.87 -2.50 -11.66
CA ASN A 156 -3.83 -3.84 -12.28
C ASN A 156 -2.41 -4.34 -12.52
N ALA A 157 -1.43 -3.44 -12.61
CA ALA A 157 -0.04 -3.82 -12.73
C ALA A 157 0.52 -4.18 -11.34
N PRO A 158 1.39 -5.20 -11.24
CA PRO A 158 2.14 -5.45 -10.02
C PRO A 158 3.11 -4.28 -9.77
N MET A 159 3.32 -3.96 -8.50
CA MET A 159 4.25 -2.92 -8.08
C MET A 159 5.71 -3.37 -8.21
N CYS A 160 5.97 -4.64 -7.93
CA CYS A 160 7.31 -5.21 -8.02
C CYS A 160 7.26 -6.71 -8.30
N HIS A 161 8.40 -7.29 -8.68
CA HIS A 161 8.57 -8.73 -8.81
C HIS A 161 9.86 -9.18 -8.13
N LEU A 162 9.82 -10.38 -7.54
CA LEU A 162 10.96 -11.08 -6.97
C LEU A 162 11.04 -12.45 -7.63
N ALA A 163 12.16 -12.73 -8.29
CA ALA A 163 12.43 -14.05 -8.87
C ALA A 163 13.23 -14.86 -7.87
N VAL A 164 12.59 -15.87 -7.28
CA VAL A 164 13.28 -16.84 -6.42
C VAL A 164 13.84 -17.93 -7.33
N GLN A 165 15.16 -18.02 -7.40
CA GLN A 165 15.84 -19.02 -8.22
C GLN A 165 15.56 -20.43 -7.66
N PRO A 166 15.28 -21.43 -8.51
CA PRO A 166 15.16 -22.81 -8.07
C PRO A 166 16.47 -23.29 -7.46
N ALA A 167 16.43 -23.80 -6.22
CA ALA A 167 17.60 -24.45 -5.64
C ALA A 167 17.94 -25.71 -6.43
N GLU A 168 19.23 -26.00 -6.66
CA GLU A 168 19.72 -27.15 -7.45
C GLU A 168 19.16 -28.51 -7.00
N LYS A 169 18.70 -28.61 -5.74
CA LYS A 169 18.14 -29.84 -5.15
C LYS A 169 16.63 -30.00 -5.35
N ALA A 170 15.91 -28.98 -5.83
CA ALA A 170 14.47 -29.02 -6.05
C ALA A 170 14.03 -27.99 -7.12
N PRO A 171 14.03 -28.38 -8.42
CA PRO A 171 13.68 -27.50 -9.53
C PRO A 171 12.23 -26.98 -9.50
N GLU A 172 11.35 -27.58 -8.69
CA GLU A 172 9.97 -27.13 -8.50
C GLU A 172 9.80 -25.92 -7.55
N LEU A 173 10.88 -25.44 -6.94
CA LEU A 173 10.86 -24.32 -5.99
C LEU A 173 11.18 -22.96 -6.63
N GLY A 174 11.49 -22.91 -7.92
CA GLY A 174 11.66 -21.64 -8.64
C GLY A 174 10.31 -20.99 -8.91
N TYR A 175 10.08 -19.79 -8.37
CA TYR A 175 8.86 -19.04 -8.62
C TYR A 175 9.09 -17.55 -8.78
N LYS A 176 8.24 -16.92 -9.59
CA LYS A 176 8.18 -15.46 -9.74
C LYS A 176 7.06 -14.92 -8.89
N GLN A 177 7.44 -14.19 -7.85
CA GLN A 177 6.52 -13.53 -6.95
C GLN A 177 6.26 -12.11 -7.41
N PHE A 178 5.01 -11.79 -7.71
CA PHE A 178 4.56 -10.44 -8.04
C PHE A 178 3.86 -9.81 -6.83
N PHE A 179 4.22 -8.58 -6.51
CA PHE A 179 3.66 -7.85 -5.39
C PHE A 179 2.62 -6.85 -5.87
N PHE A 180 1.43 -6.91 -5.28
CA PHE A 180 0.34 -5.96 -5.49
C PHE A 180 0.17 -5.09 -4.25
N LYS A 181 -0.13 -3.81 -4.47
CA LYS A 181 -0.36 -2.85 -3.39
C LYS A 181 -1.86 -2.72 -3.10
N SER A 182 -2.25 -2.92 -1.84
CA SER A 182 -3.62 -2.78 -1.37
C SER A 182 -3.68 -1.93 -0.11
N GLN A 183 -4.68 -1.04 -0.02
CA GLN A 183 -4.82 -0.04 1.04
C GLN A 183 -6.12 -0.22 1.82
N VAL A 184 -6.06 0.05 3.12
CA VAL A 184 -7.24 0.14 4.00
C VAL A 184 -7.91 1.50 3.83
N ILE A 185 -9.22 1.53 3.55
CA ILE A 185 -9.97 2.78 3.39
C ILE A 185 -10.68 3.23 4.67
N ALA A 186 -11.46 2.35 5.31
CA ALA A 186 -12.49 2.81 6.26
C ALA A 186 -12.53 2.08 7.61
N THR A 187 -12.00 0.86 7.70
CA THR A 187 -12.27 -0.02 8.85
C THR A 187 -11.01 -0.32 9.65
N ASN A 188 -11.06 -0.05 10.96
CA ASN A 188 -9.95 -0.29 11.88
C ASN A 188 -9.84 -1.75 12.34
N LYS A 189 -10.93 -2.51 12.24
CA LYS A 189 -11.05 -3.89 12.74
C LYS A 189 -11.35 -4.87 11.60
N PHE A 190 -10.35 -5.64 11.22
CA PHE A 190 -10.53 -6.78 10.32
C PHE A 190 -10.65 -8.07 11.14
N LYS A 191 -11.62 -8.91 10.79
CA LYS A 191 -11.68 -10.28 11.30
C LYS A 191 -10.84 -11.15 10.38
N ILE A 192 -9.56 -11.29 10.73
CA ILE A 192 -8.64 -12.13 9.95
C ILE A 192 -8.96 -13.60 10.27
N GLY A 193 -9.28 -14.37 9.23
CA GLY A 193 -9.53 -15.80 9.29
C GLY A 193 -8.45 -16.60 8.57
N LYS A 194 -8.42 -17.92 8.80
CA LYS A 194 -7.54 -18.90 8.12
C LYS A 194 -6.02 -18.70 8.29
N CYS A 195 -5.57 -17.95 9.29
CA CYS A 195 -4.17 -17.85 9.67
C CYS A 195 -3.99 -18.27 11.14
N GLN A 196 -2.81 -18.78 11.50
CA GLN A 196 -2.54 -19.12 12.90
C GLN A 196 -2.36 -17.86 13.74
N ASP A 197 -1.64 -16.88 13.19
CA ASP A 197 -1.42 -15.59 13.81
C ASP A 197 -1.28 -14.51 12.74
N PHE A 198 -1.53 -13.25 13.11
CA PHE A 198 -1.33 -12.09 12.25
C PHE A 198 -0.79 -10.92 13.06
N VAL A 199 0.08 -10.13 12.42
CA VAL A 199 0.70 -8.97 13.07
C VAL A 199 0.68 -7.80 12.11
N TRP A 200 0.44 -6.62 12.65
CA TRP A 200 0.64 -5.38 11.91
C TRP A 200 1.96 -4.73 12.30
N VAL A 201 2.77 -4.40 11.31
CA VAL A 201 4.21 -4.11 11.47
C VAL A 201 4.55 -2.71 10.92
N THR A 202 5.53 -2.03 11.52
CA THR A 202 6.12 -0.80 10.96
C THR A 202 7.12 -1.13 9.85
N LYS A 203 7.60 -0.12 9.13
CA LYS A 203 8.65 -0.32 8.13
C LYS A 203 9.90 -0.98 8.73
N ASP A 204 10.40 -0.46 9.85
CA ASP A 204 11.66 -0.92 10.44
C ASP A 204 11.57 -2.39 10.88
N GLU A 205 10.49 -2.75 11.57
CA GLU A 205 10.26 -4.12 12.00
C GLU A 205 10.04 -5.08 10.83
N LEU A 206 9.45 -4.61 9.73
CA LEU A 206 9.28 -5.42 8.53
C LEU A 206 10.64 -5.84 7.96
N LEU A 207 11.65 -4.97 8.07
CA LEU A 207 13.02 -5.29 7.67
C LEU A 207 13.66 -6.31 8.61
N GLU A 208 13.33 -6.28 9.90
CA GLU A 208 13.79 -7.29 10.88
C GLU A 208 13.20 -8.68 10.59
N PHE A 209 11.95 -8.76 10.11
CA PHE A 209 11.34 -10.04 9.72
C PHE A 209 11.95 -10.64 8.44
N PHE A 210 12.45 -9.81 7.52
CA PHE A 210 12.98 -10.23 6.22
C PHE A 210 14.37 -9.65 5.94
N PRO A 211 15.41 -10.08 6.67
CA PRO A 211 16.75 -9.52 6.53
C PRO A 211 17.35 -9.76 5.14
N GLU A 212 17.09 -10.91 4.53
CA GLU A 212 17.62 -11.28 3.19
C GLU A 212 17.06 -10.40 2.06
N HIS A 213 15.87 -9.84 2.25
CA HIS A 213 15.18 -9.03 1.24
C HIS A 213 14.99 -7.57 1.69
N ALA A 214 15.66 -7.15 2.77
CA ALA A 214 15.50 -5.84 3.38
C ALA A 214 15.79 -4.70 2.40
N GLU A 215 16.87 -4.79 1.62
CA GLU A 215 17.22 -3.78 0.61
C GLU A 215 16.15 -3.65 -0.48
N PHE A 216 15.58 -4.78 -0.90
CA PHE A 216 14.52 -4.82 -1.90
C PHE A 216 13.22 -4.22 -1.37
N LEU A 217 12.81 -4.62 -0.17
CA LEU A 217 11.63 -4.08 0.51
C LEU A 217 11.75 -2.59 0.80
N ASN A 218 12.96 -2.10 1.13
CA ASN A 218 13.22 -0.68 1.32
C ASN A 218 12.97 0.16 0.07
N LYS A 219 13.26 -0.37 -1.13
CA LYS A 219 12.96 0.31 -2.39
C LYS A 219 11.47 0.25 -2.73
N MET A 220 10.81 -0.83 -2.32
CA MET A 220 9.39 -1.07 -2.57
C MET A 220 8.48 -0.21 -1.69
N ILE A 221 8.90 0.09 -0.46
CA ILE A 221 8.07 0.70 0.58
C ILE A 221 8.54 2.13 0.88
N ILE A 222 7.64 3.08 0.62
CA ILE A 222 7.88 4.52 0.82
C ILE A 222 7.49 4.91 2.25
N SER A 223 8.36 5.70 2.90
CA SER A 223 8.12 6.33 4.19
C SER A 223 7.49 7.71 4.04
#